data_AF-A0A2T2YHX3-F1
#
_entry.id   AF-A0A2T2YHX3-F1
#
_cell.length_a   1.000
_cell.length_b   1.000
_cell.length_c   1.000
_cell.angle_alpha   90.00
_cell.angle_beta   90.00
_cell.angle_gamma   90.00
#
_symmetry.space_group_name_H-M   'P 1'
#
loop_
_entity.id
_entity.type
_entity.pdbx_description
1 polymer ?
#
loop_
_entity_poly.entity_id
_entity_poly.type
_entity_poly.pdbx_seq_one_letter_code
_entity_poly.pdbx_strand_id
1 'polypeptide(L)'
;MTQPDTLKWLLPDDGHFSLEQLRLYQEENLSAPARHQVEKHLLDCDLCADVLAGMAVSNRTQTQAAVSQLNQRLKSKIQSESRLKVRPLYGPTLRIAAGFLILLVSFGLFRYLQQPTTTVTSEKTVAQSSSTKPESVPQVALSAPPDPIIKPAEPEPATPAASKTPSPTRKTIVAKSTKKKSRL
;
A
#
# COMPACT_ATOMS: atom_id res chain seq x y z
N MET A 1 23.28 17.64 49.80
CA MET A 1 22.95 17.95 48.38
C MET A 1 22.96 16.64 47.62
N THR A 2 21.82 15.95 47.60
CA THR A 2 21.64 14.66 46.92
C THR A 2 21.35 14.92 45.46
N GLN A 3 22.33 14.63 44.61
CA GLN A 3 22.21 14.68 43.16
C GLN A 3 21.24 13.55 42.76
N PRO A 4 20.06 13.85 42.19
CA PRO A 4 19.04 12.83 42.00
C PRO A 4 19.43 11.90 40.86
N ASP A 5 19.00 10.65 41.01
CA ASP A 5 19.05 9.50 40.11
C ASP A 5 18.61 9.81 38.67
N THR A 6 19.39 10.62 37.98
CA THR A 6 19.13 11.03 36.60
C THR A 6 19.81 10.11 35.58
N LEU A 7 20.51 9.09 36.05
CA LEU A 7 21.31 8.21 35.21
C LEU A 7 20.59 6.95 34.76
N LYS A 8 19.51 6.58 35.45
CA LYS A 8 18.74 5.38 35.12
C LYS A 8 17.82 5.55 33.90
N TRP A 9 17.61 6.78 33.42
CA TRP A 9 16.72 7.06 32.28
C TRP A 9 17.46 7.37 30.96
N LEU A 10 18.79 7.31 30.94
CA LEU A 10 19.57 7.63 29.74
C LEU A 10 19.93 6.41 28.90
N LEU A 11 20.02 5.22 29.50
CA LEU A 11 20.20 3.96 28.78
C LEU A 11 18.85 3.28 28.58
N PRO A 12 18.34 3.15 27.34
CA PRO A 12 17.32 2.15 27.02
C PRO A 12 17.73 0.74 27.48
N ASP A 13 16.75 -0.14 27.62
CA ASP A 13 16.92 -1.53 28.13
C ASP A 13 17.98 -2.34 27.37
N ASP A 14 18.34 -1.88 26.17
CA ASP A 14 19.34 -2.45 25.27
C ASP A 14 20.80 -2.17 25.69
N GLY A 15 21.02 -1.38 26.75
CA GLY A 15 22.35 -1.11 27.30
C GLY A 15 23.20 -0.11 26.50
N HIS A 16 22.65 0.50 25.46
CA HIS A 16 23.32 1.49 24.60
C HIS A 16 22.71 2.88 24.77
N PHE A 17 23.48 3.94 24.50
CA PHE A 17 22.93 5.30 24.49
C PHE A 17 21.99 5.51 23.29
N SER A 18 20.93 6.30 23.50
CA SER A 18 20.00 6.62 22.42
C SER A 18 20.65 7.53 21.36
N LEU A 19 20.20 7.41 20.12
CA LEU A 19 20.78 8.15 18.99
C LEU A 19 20.64 9.67 19.17
N GLU A 20 19.55 10.16 19.78
CA GLU A 20 19.40 11.59 20.10
C GLU A 20 20.42 12.07 21.15
N GLN A 21 20.81 11.24 22.12
CA GLN A 21 21.84 11.61 23.09
C GLN A 21 23.24 11.67 22.46
N LEU A 22 23.57 10.73 21.59
CA LEU A 22 24.82 10.80 20.81
C LEU A 22 24.86 12.06 19.92
N ARG A 23 23.71 12.52 19.42
CA ARG A 23 23.63 13.78 18.66
C ARG A 23 23.87 14.99 19.54
N LEU A 24 23.22 15.06 20.70
CA LEU A 24 23.49 16.11 21.67
C LEU A 24 24.98 16.14 22.03
N TYR A 25 25.65 14.98 22.07
CA TYR A 25 27.09 14.89 22.33
C TYR A 25 27.91 15.49 21.20
N GLN A 26 27.55 15.18 19.95
CA GLN A 26 28.18 15.77 18.76
C GLN A 26 27.94 17.29 18.65
N GLU A 27 26.79 17.77 19.11
CA GLU A 27 26.44 19.20 19.14
C GLU A 27 26.99 19.93 20.38
N GLU A 28 27.79 19.26 21.22
CA GLU A 28 28.35 19.78 22.48
C GLU A 28 27.31 20.27 23.51
N ASN A 29 26.05 19.86 23.35
CA ASN A 29 24.91 20.31 24.16
C ASN A 29 24.68 19.48 25.44
N LEU A 30 25.57 18.54 25.78
CA LEU A 30 25.50 17.80 27.05
C LEU A 30 26.24 18.53 28.18
N SER A 31 25.72 18.36 29.40
CA SER A 31 26.44 18.74 30.62
C SER A 31 27.73 17.93 30.78
N ALA A 32 28.76 18.53 31.37
CA ALA A 32 30.06 17.89 31.62
C ALA A 32 29.99 16.47 32.24
N PRO A 33 29.18 16.20 33.30
CA PRO A 33 29.10 14.85 33.86
C PRO A 33 28.49 13.83 32.88
N ALA A 34 27.53 14.26 32.05
CA ALA A 34 26.88 13.37 31.09
C ALA A 34 27.80 13.09 29.88
N ARG A 35 28.60 14.06 29.44
CA ARG A 35 29.64 13.84 28.42
C ARG A 35 30.65 12.77 28.84
N HIS A 36 31.14 12.84 30.08
CA HIS A 36 32.11 11.89 30.59
C HIS A 36 31.59 10.45 30.61
N GLN A 37 30.29 10.27 30.86
CA GLN A 37 29.67 8.94 30.83
C GLN A 37 29.51 8.40 29.41
N VAL A 38 29.14 9.25 28.46
CA VAL A 38 29.11 8.89 27.04
C VAL A 38 30.50 8.48 26.57
N GLU A 39 31.53 9.24 26.92
CA GLU A 39 32.93 8.92 26.60
C GLU A 39 33.36 7.59 27.20
N LYS A 40 33.05 7.34 28.48
CA LYS A 40 33.34 6.05 29.12
C LYS A 40 32.67 4.89 28.38
N HIS A 41 31.40 5.03 28.02
CA HIS A 41 30.70 3.97 27.30
C HIS A 41 31.19 3.77 25.87
N LEU A 42 31.58 4.85 25.17
CA LEU A 42 32.17 4.76 23.83
C LEU A 42 33.49 4.00 23.83
N LEU A 43 34.25 4.01 24.93
CA LEU A 43 35.45 3.20 25.09
C LEU A 43 35.15 1.70 25.28
N ASP A 44 34.00 1.38 25.87
CA ASP A 44 33.61 0.00 26.18
C ASP A 44 32.72 -0.63 25.08
N CYS A 45 32.16 0.17 24.17
CA CYS A 45 31.17 -0.26 23.18
C CYS A 45 31.53 0.15 21.74
N ASP A 46 32.06 -0.82 20.98
CA ASP A 46 32.42 -0.65 19.57
C ASP A 46 31.23 -0.21 18.69
N LEU A 47 30.03 -0.73 18.95
CA LEU A 47 28.83 -0.36 18.19
C LEU A 47 28.51 1.13 18.32
N CYS A 48 28.61 1.70 19.52
CA CYS A 48 28.33 3.12 19.74
C CYS A 48 29.40 3.99 19.09
N ALA A 49 30.67 3.55 19.08
CA ALA A 49 31.76 4.22 18.38
C ALA A 49 31.55 4.24 16.86
N ASP A 50 31.16 3.09 16.28
CA ASP A 50 30.85 2.98 14.85
C ASP A 50 29.65 3.85 14.45
N VAL A 51 28.59 3.86 15.26
CA VAL A 51 27.44 4.74 15.04
C VAL A 51 27.86 6.20 15.07
N LEU A 52 28.66 6.62 16.06
CA LEU A 52 29.14 8.00 16.16
C LEU A 52 29.99 8.40 14.94
N ALA A 53 30.88 7.51 14.48
CA ALA A 53 31.67 7.70 13.27
C ALA A 53 30.78 7.82 12.03
N GLY A 54 29.76 6.97 11.89
CA GLY A 54 28.79 7.04 10.81
C GLY A 54 27.99 8.34 10.81
N MET A 55 27.57 8.82 11.99
CA MET A 55 26.87 10.11 12.12
C MET A 55 27.74 11.28 11.68
N ALA A 56 29.04 11.26 11.95
CA ALA A 56 29.97 12.31 11.51
C ALA A 56 30.06 12.42 9.98
N VAL A 57 29.86 11.32 9.25
CA VAL A 57 29.83 11.31 7.79
C VAL A 57 28.48 11.77 7.24
N SER A 58 27.38 11.48 7.94
CA SER A 58 26.02 11.81 7.49
C SER A 58 25.55 13.18 7.99
N ASN A 59 25.37 14.15 7.10
CA ASN A 59 24.74 15.41 7.48
C ASN A 59 23.21 15.23 7.59
N ARG A 60 22.66 15.43 8.80
CA ARG A 60 21.21 15.34 9.08
C ARG A 60 20.38 16.25 8.18
N THR A 61 20.80 17.50 8.00
CA THR A 61 20.04 18.49 7.23
C THR A 61 19.92 18.07 5.77
N GLN A 62 21.02 17.59 5.19
CA GLN A 62 21.05 17.09 3.82
C GLN A 62 20.22 15.82 3.66
N THR A 63 20.29 14.90 4.63
CA THR A 63 19.51 13.65 4.61
C THR A 63 18.02 13.93 4.73
N GLN A 64 17.62 14.81 5.65
CA GLN A 64 16.22 15.22 5.81
C GLN A 64 15.68 15.95 4.57
N ALA A 65 16.49 16.81 3.96
CA ALA A 65 16.14 17.48 2.70
C ALA A 65 15.97 16.47 1.55
N ALA A 66 16.85 15.47 1.46
CA ALA A 66 16.71 14.41 0.46
C ALA A 66 15.44 13.58 0.67
N VAL A 67 15.16 13.18 1.92
CA VAL A 67 13.95 12.42 2.28
C VAL A 67 12.68 13.24 2.00
N SER A 68 12.65 14.53 2.35
CA SER A 68 11.49 15.39 2.10
C SER A 68 11.27 15.57 0.59
N GLN A 69 12.33 15.75 -0.20
CA GLN A 69 12.26 15.83 -1.65
C GLN A 69 11.75 14.53 -2.28
N LEU A 70 12.22 13.37 -1.81
CA LEU A 70 11.74 12.07 -2.26
C LEU A 70 10.26 11.90 -1.95
N ASN A 71 9.84 12.18 -0.71
CA ASN A 71 8.44 12.11 -0.31
C ASN A 71 7.55 13.05 -1.13
N GLN A 72 8.03 14.24 -1.47
CA GLN A 72 7.31 15.17 -2.33
C GLN A 72 7.13 14.60 -3.74
N ARG A 73 8.16 13.97 -4.31
CA ARG A 73 8.09 13.30 -5.62
C ARG A 73 7.15 12.09 -5.60
N LEU A 74 7.13 11.33 -4.52
CA LEU A 74 6.19 10.22 -4.36
C LEU A 74 4.75 10.73 -4.28
N LYS A 75 4.50 11.75 -3.46
CA LYS A 75 3.18 12.38 -3.35
C LYS A 75 2.71 12.95 -4.69
N SER A 76 3.58 13.62 -5.43
CA SER A 76 3.22 14.16 -6.74
C SER A 76 2.89 13.07 -7.76
N LYS A 77 3.63 11.95 -7.77
CA LYS A 77 3.31 10.79 -8.61
C LYS A 77 1.96 10.18 -8.26
N ILE A 78 1.72 9.90 -6.97
CA ILE A 78 0.43 9.34 -6.50
C ILE A 78 -0.74 10.27 -6.85
N GLN A 79 -0.59 11.58 -6.66
CA GLN A 79 -1.62 12.56 -7.02
C GLN A 79 -1.83 12.71 -8.53
N SER A 80 -0.77 12.57 -9.33
CA SER A 80 -0.88 12.62 -10.79
C SER A 80 -1.61 11.39 -11.34
N GLU A 81 -1.37 10.21 -10.78
CA GLU A 81 -2.07 8.98 -11.17
C GLU A 81 -3.53 8.98 -10.71
N SER A 82 -3.84 9.55 -9.54
CA SER A 82 -5.22 9.66 -9.06
C SER A 82 -6.05 10.66 -9.87
N ARG A 83 -5.46 11.77 -10.33
CA ARG A 83 -6.16 12.75 -11.20
C ARG A 83 -6.51 12.19 -12.58
N LEU A 84 -5.70 11.27 -13.12
CA LEU A 84 -5.97 10.64 -14.42
C LEU A 84 -7.05 9.54 -14.35
N LYS A 85 -7.38 9.04 -13.15
CA LYS A 85 -8.25 7.87 -12.96
C LYS A 85 -9.72 8.20 -12.67
N VAL A 86 -10.09 9.47 -12.63
CA VAL A 86 -11.48 9.93 -12.40
C VAL A 86 -12.18 10.39 -13.68
N ARG A 87 -11.76 9.92 -14.87
CA ARG A 87 -12.68 9.98 -16.01
C ARG A 87 -13.78 8.95 -15.76
N PRO A 88 -15.05 9.37 -15.62
CA PRO A 88 -16.14 8.44 -15.40
C PRO A 88 -16.20 7.45 -16.58
N LEU A 89 -15.93 6.17 -16.31
CA LEU A 89 -16.12 5.06 -17.24
C LEU A 89 -17.60 4.89 -17.69
N TYR A 90 -18.50 5.77 -17.21
CA TYR A 90 -19.90 5.82 -17.59
C TYR A 90 -20.15 6.32 -19.03
N GLY A 91 -19.16 6.95 -19.68
CA GLY A 91 -19.30 7.43 -21.07
C GLY A 91 -19.69 6.33 -22.09
N PRO A 92 -18.96 5.20 -22.16
CA PRO A 92 -19.30 4.11 -23.07
C PRO A 92 -20.51 3.26 -22.62
N THR A 93 -20.73 3.05 -21.31
CA THR A 93 -21.86 2.24 -20.83
C THR A 93 -23.21 2.90 -21.05
N LEU A 94 -23.27 4.24 -20.99
CA LEU A 94 -24.48 5.00 -21.34
C LEU A 94 -24.88 4.81 -22.81
N ARG A 95 -23.91 4.70 -23.73
CA ARG A 95 -24.19 4.48 -25.15
C ARG A 95 -24.79 3.10 -25.42
N ILE A 96 -24.29 2.09 -24.70
CA ILE A 96 -24.80 0.72 -24.79
C ILE A 96 -26.23 0.65 -24.24
N ALA A 97 -26.48 1.25 -23.06
CA ALA A 97 -27.81 1.30 -22.46
C ALA A 97 -28.84 2.00 -23.36
N ALA A 98 -28.46 3.13 -23.99
CA ALA A 98 -29.32 3.83 -24.94
C ALA A 98 -29.68 2.96 -26.16
N GLY A 99 -28.72 2.21 -26.69
CA GLY A 99 -28.95 1.28 -27.81
C GLY A 99 -29.96 0.17 -27.47
N PHE A 100 -29.83 -0.45 -26.30
CA PHE A 100 -30.79 -1.46 -25.84
C PHE A 100 -32.19 -0.90 -25.64
N LEU A 101 -32.31 0.31 -25.11
CA LEU A 101 -33.61 0.96 -24.89
C LEU A 101 -34.33 1.21 -26.22
N ILE A 102 -33.63 1.72 -27.23
CA ILE A 102 -34.19 1.92 -28.58
C ILE A 102 -34.64 0.59 -29.19
N LEU A 103 -33.84 -0.48 -29.05
CA LEU A 103 -34.16 -1.80 -29.58
C LEU A 103 -35.43 -2.36 -28.92
N LEU A 104 -35.55 -2.27 -27.60
CA LEU A 104 -36.74 -2.72 -26.86
C LEU A 104 -37.99 -1.93 -27.24
N VAL A 105 -37.90 -0.61 -27.39
CA VAL A 105 -39.03 0.22 -27.81
C VAL A 105 -39.46 -0.13 -29.23
N SER A 106 -38.51 -0.27 -30.16
CA SER A 106 -38.80 -0.65 -31.55
C SER A 106 -39.45 -2.04 -31.63
N PHE A 107 -38.92 -3.02 -30.90
CA PHE A 107 -39.46 -4.38 -30.87
C PHE A 107 -40.84 -4.45 -30.22
N GLY A 108 -41.04 -3.73 -29.11
CA GLY A 108 -42.33 -3.64 -28.44
C GLY A 108 -43.40 -3.00 -29.32
N LEU A 109 -43.06 -1.91 -30.02
CA LEU A 109 -43.97 -1.23 -30.94
C LEU A 109 -44.33 -2.14 -32.13
N PHE A 110 -43.34 -2.83 -32.70
CA PHE A 110 -43.55 -3.79 -33.78
C PHE A 110 -44.48 -4.93 -33.37
N ARG A 111 -44.29 -5.49 -32.17
CA ARG A 111 -45.20 -6.52 -31.63
C ARG A 111 -46.60 -5.98 -31.38
N TYR A 112 -46.73 -4.76 -30.86
CA TYR A 112 -48.01 -4.11 -30.62
C TYR A 112 -48.80 -3.88 -31.91
N LEU A 113 -48.15 -3.39 -32.96
CA LEU A 113 -48.75 -3.22 -34.29
C LEU A 113 -49.13 -4.54 -34.97
N GLN A 114 -48.41 -5.63 -34.64
CA GLN A 114 -48.69 -6.96 -35.15
C GLN A 114 -49.72 -7.75 -34.35
N GLN A 115 -50.26 -7.22 -33.25
CA GLN A 115 -51.38 -7.86 -32.60
C GLN A 115 -52.63 -7.64 -33.47
N PRO A 116 -53.18 -8.68 -34.14
CA PRO A 116 -54.52 -8.55 -34.66
C PRO A 116 -55.43 -8.28 -33.46
N THR A 117 -56.22 -7.21 -33.52
CA THR A 117 -57.24 -6.92 -32.52
C THR A 117 -58.28 -8.04 -32.56
N THR A 118 -58.04 -9.14 -31.86
CA THR A 118 -59.08 -10.13 -31.57
C THR A 118 -60.01 -9.48 -30.56
N THR A 119 -61.06 -8.86 -31.07
CA THR A 119 -62.25 -8.47 -30.30
C THR A 119 -62.80 -9.74 -29.65
N VAL A 120 -62.53 -9.91 -28.36
CA VAL A 120 -63.09 -10.98 -27.55
C VAL A 120 -64.54 -10.60 -27.20
N THR A 121 -65.47 -10.90 -28.10
CA THR A 121 -66.89 -11.04 -27.73
C THR A 121 -67.00 -12.32 -26.90
N SER A 122 -66.98 -12.18 -25.59
CA SER A 122 -67.17 -13.30 -24.66
C SER A 122 -68.62 -13.29 -24.16
N GLU A 123 -69.52 -13.82 -24.98
CA GLU A 123 -70.84 -14.27 -24.55
C GLU A 123 -70.72 -15.70 -24.00
N LYS A 124 -70.89 -15.82 -22.68
CA LYS A 124 -71.56 -16.91 -21.95
C LYS A 124 -71.57 -18.30 -22.61
N THR A 125 -70.87 -19.27 -21.99
CA THR A 125 -71.41 -20.63 -21.82
C THR A 125 -70.89 -21.24 -20.52
N VAL A 126 -71.86 -21.60 -19.70
CA VAL A 126 -71.78 -22.38 -18.46
C VAL A 126 -71.71 -23.87 -18.84
N ALA A 127 -70.71 -24.59 -18.33
CA ALA A 127 -70.73 -26.03 -17.99
C ALA A 127 -69.33 -26.36 -17.41
N GLN A 128 -69.15 -26.44 -16.09
CA GLN A 128 -69.54 -27.51 -15.16
C GLN A 128 -68.71 -28.80 -15.30
N SER A 129 -68.19 -29.23 -14.14
CA SER A 129 -67.55 -30.52 -13.80
C SER A 129 -66.11 -30.72 -14.26
N SER A 130 -65.16 -31.16 -13.43
CA SER A 130 -65.29 -31.88 -12.15
C SER A 130 -63.98 -31.86 -11.35
N SER A 131 -64.17 -31.79 -10.03
CA SER A 131 -63.32 -32.29 -8.96
C SER A 131 -62.51 -33.55 -9.34
N THR A 132 -61.22 -33.60 -8.97
CA THR A 132 -60.67 -34.55 -7.98
C THR A 132 -59.19 -34.22 -7.70
N LYS A 133 -58.90 -34.01 -6.41
CA LYS A 133 -57.61 -33.87 -5.71
C LYS A 133 -57.39 -35.20 -4.93
N PRO A 134 -56.26 -35.47 -4.24
CA PRO A 134 -54.82 -35.46 -4.53
C PRO A 134 -54.21 -36.89 -4.40
N GLU A 135 -52.95 -37.13 -4.77
CA GLU A 135 -52.19 -38.33 -4.29
C GLU A 135 -50.69 -38.08 -4.61
N SER A 136 -49.93 -37.55 -3.65
CA SER A 136 -49.10 -38.26 -2.66
C SER A 136 -47.68 -38.55 -3.17
N VAL A 137 -46.72 -38.00 -2.43
CA VAL A 137 -45.26 -38.10 -2.59
C VAL A 137 -44.80 -39.40 -1.92
N PRO A 138 -43.66 -39.99 -2.32
CA PRO A 138 -42.59 -40.06 -1.33
C PRO A 138 -41.19 -39.71 -1.85
N GLN A 139 -40.53 -38.89 -1.03
CA GLN A 139 -39.08 -38.69 -0.95
C GLN A 139 -38.37 -40.00 -0.57
N VAL A 140 -37.17 -40.24 -1.12
CA VAL A 140 -36.14 -41.04 -0.43
C VAL A 140 -34.74 -40.46 -0.71
N ALA A 141 -34.09 -40.12 0.42
CA ALA A 141 -32.67 -40.09 0.78
C ALA A 141 -31.63 -39.51 -0.22
N LEU A 142 -30.93 -38.43 0.11
CA LEU A 142 -29.89 -38.30 1.16
C LEU A 142 -28.66 -39.16 0.86
N SER A 143 -27.60 -38.53 0.33
CA SER A 143 -26.20 -38.83 0.65
C SER A 143 -25.28 -37.77 0.06
N ALA A 144 -24.72 -36.94 0.93
CA ALA A 144 -23.45 -36.26 0.74
C ALA A 144 -22.39 -36.97 1.62
N PRO A 145 -21.14 -36.49 1.66
CA PRO A 145 -20.01 -36.76 0.77
C PRO A 145 -19.00 -37.72 1.42
N PRO A 146 -17.92 -38.11 0.71
CA PRO A 146 -16.63 -38.14 1.40
C PRO A 146 -15.49 -37.50 0.59
N ASP A 147 -14.91 -36.45 1.17
CA ASP A 147 -13.48 -36.14 1.00
C ASP A 147 -12.63 -37.13 1.80
N PRO A 148 -11.43 -37.48 1.31
CA PRO A 148 -10.25 -37.47 2.17
C PRO A 148 -9.12 -36.67 1.49
N ILE A 149 -8.67 -35.55 2.09
CA ILE A 149 -7.53 -35.47 3.00
C ILE A 149 -6.26 -36.12 2.43
N ILE A 150 -5.24 -35.28 2.20
CA ILE A 150 -3.80 -35.41 2.54
C ILE A 150 -3.10 -34.24 1.83
N LYS A 151 -2.13 -33.50 2.34
CA LYS A 151 -1.66 -33.06 3.67
C LYS A 151 -0.55 -32.04 3.31
N PRO A 152 -0.49 -30.86 3.96
CA PRO A 152 0.57 -29.87 3.72
C PRO A 152 1.96 -30.41 4.07
N ALA A 153 2.92 -30.22 3.17
CA ALA A 153 4.33 -30.38 3.49
C ALA A 153 4.83 -29.06 4.09
N GLU A 154 5.20 -29.16 5.36
CA GLU A 154 5.78 -28.16 6.25
C GLU A 154 7.25 -27.84 5.87
N PRO A 155 7.79 -26.66 6.25
CA PRO A 155 9.07 -26.14 5.79
C PRO A 155 10.23 -26.58 6.70
N GLU A 156 11.44 -26.59 6.16
CA GLU A 156 12.69 -26.67 6.95
C GLU A 156 13.90 -26.24 6.09
N PRO A 157 15.06 -25.88 6.68
CA PRO A 157 15.50 -24.47 6.81
C PRO A 157 16.93 -24.20 6.30
N ALA A 158 17.33 -22.91 6.34
CA ALA A 158 18.71 -22.38 6.51
C ALA A 158 19.72 -22.67 5.35
N THR A 159 20.71 -21.86 4.96
CA THR A 159 21.34 -20.59 5.37
C THR A 159 22.25 -20.12 4.18
N PRO A 160 23.05 -19.03 4.24
CA PRO A 160 23.37 -18.15 3.12
C PRO A 160 24.76 -18.38 2.51
N ALA A 161 24.99 -17.90 1.29
CA ALA A 161 26.35 -17.73 0.78
C ALA A 161 26.49 -16.59 -0.25
N ALA A 162 27.43 -15.69 0.06
CA ALA A 162 28.37 -15.04 -0.85
C ALA A 162 27.91 -13.90 -1.77
N SER A 163 28.09 -12.69 -1.22
CA SER A 163 28.66 -11.48 -1.86
C SER A 163 29.45 -11.72 -3.15
N LYS A 164 29.12 -10.94 -4.19
CA LYS A 164 30.08 -10.47 -5.19
C LYS A 164 29.87 -8.98 -5.45
N THR A 165 30.92 -8.22 -5.11
CA THR A 165 31.15 -6.79 -5.37
C THR A 165 31.11 -6.47 -6.87
N PRO A 166 30.75 -5.23 -7.24
CA PRO A 166 31.67 -4.50 -8.12
C PRO A 166 31.94 -3.05 -7.73
N SER A 167 33.23 -2.74 -7.84
CA SER A 167 33.94 -1.46 -7.70
C SER A 167 33.41 -0.34 -8.62
N PRO A 168 33.29 0.92 -8.17
CA PRO A 168 33.01 2.05 -9.04
C PRO A 168 34.29 2.79 -9.50
N THR A 169 34.49 2.76 -10.82
CA THR A 169 35.50 3.50 -11.58
C THR A 169 35.35 5.02 -11.41
N ARG A 170 36.43 5.63 -10.90
CA ARG A 170 36.66 7.07 -10.74
C ARG A 170 36.66 7.79 -12.09
N LYS A 171 35.70 8.69 -12.36
CA LYS A 171 35.73 9.64 -13.47
C LYS A 171 36.17 11.02 -12.98
N THR A 172 37.31 11.46 -13.52
CA THR A 172 37.93 12.77 -13.37
C THR A 172 37.00 13.87 -13.91
N ILE A 173 36.61 14.82 -13.06
CA ILE A 173 35.92 16.05 -13.49
C ILE A 173 36.99 17.09 -13.80
N VAL A 174 37.15 17.42 -15.09
CA VAL A 174 37.95 18.54 -15.56
C VAL A 174 37.14 19.83 -15.39
N ALA A 175 37.69 20.74 -14.58
CA ALA A 175 37.23 22.10 -14.40
C ALA A 175 37.65 23.01 -15.56
N LYS A 176 36.78 23.96 -15.95
CA LYS A 176 37.05 25.31 -16.49
C LYS A 176 35.73 25.88 -17.01
N SER A 177 35.40 27.16 -16.94
CA SER A 177 35.91 28.35 -16.26
C SER A 177 34.96 29.46 -16.75
N THR A 178 34.18 30.07 -15.87
CA THR A 178 33.33 31.22 -16.19
C THR A 178 34.19 32.46 -16.39
N LYS A 179 34.15 33.06 -17.59
CA LYS A 179 34.82 34.34 -17.86
C LYS A 179 33.82 35.49 -17.97
N LYS A 180 33.83 36.28 -16.91
CA LYS A 180 33.24 37.60 -16.68
C LYS A 180 33.88 38.68 -17.59
N LYS A 181 33.06 39.54 -18.20
CA LYS A 181 33.41 40.89 -18.74
C LYS A 181 32.05 41.57 -19.01
N SER A 182 31.52 42.52 -18.23
CA SER A 182 32.00 43.79 -17.67
C SER A 182 32.41 44.84 -18.71
N ARG A 183 31.61 45.93 -18.75
CA ARG A 183 31.79 47.27 -19.36
C ARG A 183 31.64 47.30 -20.90
N LEU A 184 31.00 48.29 -21.52
CA LEU A 184 30.69 49.67 -21.12
C LEU A 184 29.19 50.00 -21.21
#